data_AF-A0A1X0Y5P5-F1
#
_entry.id   AF-A0A1X0Y5P5-F1
#
_cell.length_a   1.000
_cell.length_b   1.000
_cell.length_c   1.000
_cell.angle_alpha   90.00
_cell.angle_beta   90.00
_cell.angle_gamma   90.00
#
_symmetry.space_group_name_H-M   'P 1'
#
loop_
_entity.id
_entity.type
_entity.pdbx_description
1 polymer ?
#
loop_
_entity_poly.entity_id
_entity_poly.type
_entity_poly.pdbx_seq_one_letter_code
_entity_poly.pdbx_strand_id
1 'polypeptide(L)'
;MGSNGADNAHNNAFGGGKNPGIGNTSGAGSNGSASSNRGNSNGWSWSNKPHKNDGFHSDGSYHITFHGDNNSKPKPGGNSGNRGNNGDGASAKVGEITITPDNSKPGRYISSNPEYSLLAKLIDAESIKGTEVYTFHTRKGQYVKVTVPDSNIDKMRVDYVNWKGPKYNNKLVKRFVSQFLLFRKEEKEKNEKEALLKASELVSGMGDKLGEYLGVKYKNVAKEVANDIKNFHGRNIRSYNEAMASLNKVLANPKMKVNKSDKDAIVNAWKQVNAKDMANKIGNLGKAFKVADLAIKVEKIREKSIEGYNTGNWGPLLLEVESWIIGGVVAGVAISLFGAVLSFLPISGLAVTALGVIGIMTISYLSSFIDANRVSNINNIISSVIR
;
A
#
# COMPACT_ATOMS: atom_id res chain seq x y z
N MET A 1 2.71 63.33 9.07
CA MET A 1 1.86 64.18 8.21
C MET A 1 1.68 63.40 6.91
N GLY A 2 0.55 62.79 6.55
CA GLY A 2 -0.84 63.02 6.91
C GLY A 2 -1.54 63.75 5.75
N SER A 3 -2.57 63.11 5.17
CA SER A 3 -3.61 63.66 4.25
C SER A 3 -3.22 63.81 2.78
N ASN A 4 -4.06 63.63 1.76
CA ASN A 4 -5.34 62.94 1.48
C ASN A 4 -5.63 63.21 -0.02
N GLY A 5 -6.40 62.34 -0.68
CA GLY A 5 -7.56 62.83 -1.44
C GLY A 5 -7.57 62.74 -2.98
N ALA A 6 -8.73 62.26 -3.45
CA ALA A 6 -9.42 62.52 -4.72
C ALA A 6 -9.27 61.54 -5.89
N ASP A 7 -10.08 60.46 -5.86
CA ASP A 7 -11.31 60.23 -6.64
C ASP A 7 -11.52 60.88 -8.02
N ASN A 8 -11.82 60.03 -9.02
CA ASN A 8 -12.97 60.08 -9.95
C ASN A 8 -12.69 59.14 -11.15
N ALA A 9 -13.62 58.51 -11.86
CA ALA A 9 -15.00 58.01 -11.75
C ALA A 9 -15.37 57.59 -13.19
N HIS A 10 -16.15 56.52 -13.38
CA HIS A 10 -17.05 56.19 -14.52
C HIS A 10 -17.36 54.67 -14.43
N ASN A 11 -18.37 54.18 -13.71
CA ASN A 11 -19.84 54.21 -13.89
C ASN A 11 -20.39 53.59 -15.19
N ASN A 12 -20.95 52.37 -15.08
CA ASN A 12 -22.36 51.98 -15.33
C ASN A 12 -22.40 50.47 -15.62
N ALA A 13 -23.17 49.58 -14.97
CA ALA A 13 -24.51 49.57 -14.38
C ALA A 13 -25.27 48.44 -15.08
N PHE A 14 -25.66 47.36 -14.37
CA PHE A 14 -26.89 46.59 -14.64
C PHE A 14 -27.28 45.83 -13.35
N GLY A 15 -28.43 46.23 -12.77
CA GLY A 15 -29.17 45.47 -11.74
C GLY A 15 -29.71 44.16 -12.32
N GLY A 16 -30.11 43.16 -11.54
CA GLY A 16 -31.05 43.22 -10.41
C GLY A 16 -32.39 42.63 -10.88
N GLY A 17 -32.84 41.53 -10.27
CA GLY A 17 -34.23 41.06 -10.40
C GLY A 17 -34.43 39.56 -10.65
N LYS A 18 -35.06 38.91 -9.66
CA LYS A 18 -35.60 37.54 -9.68
C LYS A 18 -36.84 37.42 -10.57
N ASN A 19 -37.10 36.27 -11.19
CA ASN A 19 -38.41 35.59 -11.10
C ASN A 19 -38.38 34.13 -11.64
N PRO A 20 -39.26 33.22 -11.15
CA PRO A 20 -39.32 31.80 -11.47
C PRO A 20 -40.48 31.43 -12.42
N GLY A 21 -40.53 30.15 -12.80
CA GLY A 21 -41.79 29.45 -13.07
C GLY A 21 -42.17 29.26 -14.54
N ILE A 22 -42.25 28.00 -14.95
CA ILE A 22 -43.21 27.51 -15.96
C ILE A 22 -43.78 26.18 -15.43
N GLY A 23 -44.99 26.24 -14.88
CA GLY A 23 -46.01 25.16 -14.98
C GLY A 23 -46.76 25.35 -16.30
N ASN A 24 -47.75 24.58 -16.76
CA ASN A 24 -48.67 23.57 -16.22
C ASN A 24 -49.28 22.95 -17.52
N THR A 25 -49.84 21.74 -17.57
CA THR A 25 -51.30 21.56 -17.57
C THR A 25 -51.70 20.08 -17.44
N SER A 26 -52.86 19.94 -16.81
CA SER A 26 -53.63 18.78 -16.33
C SER A 26 -54.50 18.06 -17.37
N GLY A 27 -54.86 16.80 -17.09
CA GLY A 27 -56.02 16.13 -17.69
C GLY A 27 -56.40 14.84 -16.93
N ALA A 28 -57.62 14.77 -16.43
CA ALA A 28 -58.22 13.66 -15.67
C ALA A 28 -59.17 12.80 -16.55
N GLY A 29 -59.46 11.56 -16.12
CA GLY A 29 -60.78 10.93 -16.31
C GLY A 29 -60.95 9.70 -17.23
N SER A 30 -60.93 8.50 -16.63
CA SER A 30 -61.90 7.37 -16.69
C SER A 30 -62.36 6.63 -17.99
N ASN A 31 -62.35 5.29 -17.82
CA ASN A 31 -63.22 4.19 -18.33
C ASN A 31 -62.95 3.46 -19.66
N GLY A 32 -62.77 2.13 -19.54
CA GLY A 32 -62.85 1.12 -20.61
C GLY A 32 -62.44 -0.28 -20.11
N SER A 33 -63.36 -1.23 -20.15
CA SER A 33 -63.42 -2.50 -19.42
C SER A 33 -62.79 -3.75 -20.08
N ALA A 34 -62.43 -4.71 -19.22
CA ALA A 34 -62.40 -6.19 -19.38
C ALA A 34 -61.45 -6.86 -20.40
N SER A 35 -60.52 -7.71 -19.90
CA SER A 35 -60.73 -9.17 -19.90
C SER A 35 -59.66 -9.91 -19.07
N SER A 36 -60.04 -11.10 -18.65
CA SER A 36 -59.44 -12.05 -17.73
C SER A 36 -58.05 -12.58 -18.09
N ASN A 37 -57.19 -12.78 -17.07
CA ASN A 37 -56.56 -14.09 -16.93
C ASN A 37 -56.22 -14.42 -15.45
N ARG A 38 -56.76 -15.55 -14.99
CA ARG A 38 -56.49 -16.15 -13.69
C ARG A 38 -55.18 -16.92 -13.77
N GLY A 39 -54.21 -16.56 -12.94
CA GLY A 39 -52.97 -17.31 -12.72
C GLY A 39 -52.64 -17.32 -11.23
N ASN A 40 -52.88 -18.48 -10.62
CA ASN A 40 -52.87 -18.81 -9.20
C ASN A 40 -51.54 -18.47 -8.48
N SER A 41 -51.54 -17.56 -7.51
CA SER A 41 -50.41 -17.33 -6.60
C SER A 41 -50.52 -18.23 -5.37
N ASN A 42 -49.83 -19.37 -5.39
CA ASN A 42 -49.61 -20.19 -4.20
C ASN A 42 -48.73 -19.39 -3.23
N GLY A 43 -49.28 -19.11 -2.04
CA GLY A 43 -48.59 -18.45 -0.94
C GLY A 43 -47.44 -19.29 -0.39
N TRP A 44 -46.28 -18.67 -0.26
CA TRP A 44 -45.13 -19.23 0.46
C TRP A 44 -45.12 -18.64 1.87
N SER A 45 -45.52 -19.47 2.83
CA SER A 45 -45.43 -19.23 4.26
C SER A 45 -43.97 -19.09 4.69
N TRP A 46 -43.61 -17.97 5.34
CA TRP A 46 -42.32 -17.79 6.00
C TRP A 46 -42.30 -18.60 7.31
N SER A 47 -41.73 -19.80 7.25
CA SER A 47 -41.26 -20.53 8.42
C SER A 47 -39.91 -19.96 8.87
N ASN A 48 -39.93 -19.16 9.93
CA ASN A 48 -38.75 -18.64 10.61
C ASN A 48 -38.05 -19.77 11.38
N LYS A 49 -36.97 -20.35 10.81
CA LYS A 49 -35.99 -21.14 11.56
C LYS A 49 -34.59 -20.62 11.25
N PRO A 50 -33.83 -20.12 12.23
CA PRO A 50 -32.43 -19.75 11.99
C PRO A 50 -31.60 -21.02 11.83
N HIS A 51 -31.11 -21.26 10.61
CA HIS A 51 -30.02 -22.20 10.38
C HIS A 51 -28.74 -21.59 10.97
N LYS A 52 -28.31 -22.10 12.13
CA LYS A 52 -26.96 -21.93 12.64
C LYS A 52 -25.99 -22.59 11.68
N ASN A 53 -25.27 -21.79 10.91
CA ASN A 53 -24.10 -22.24 10.18
C ASN A 53 -22.88 -21.79 10.99
N ASP A 54 -22.75 -22.34 12.19
CA ASP A 54 -21.62 -22.10 13.07
C ASP A 54 -20.53 -23.07 12.59
N GLY A 55 -19.49 -22.58 11.93
CA GLY A 55 -18.31 -23.38 11.54
C GLY A 55 -17.47 -23.86 12.73
N PHE A 56 -18.12 -24.26 13.81
CA PHE A 56 -17.55 -24.67 15.09
C PHE A 56 -17.81 -26.16 15.32
N HIS A 57 -16.74 -26.92 15.52
CA HIS A 57 -16.85 -28.24 16.14
C HIS A 57 -17.09 -28.08 17.65
N SER A 58 -17.74 -29.09 18.26
CA SER A 58 -18.16 -29.08 19.67
C SER A 58 -17.02 -28.98 20.68
N ASP A 59 -15.78 -29.15 20.26
CA ASP A 59 -14.56 -28.98 21.06
C ASP A 59 -13.98 -27.54 21.01
N GLY A 60 -14.54 -26.67 20.17
CA GLY A 60 -14.06 -25.31 19.97
C GLY A 60 -12.78 -25.20 19.12
N SER A 61 -12.42 -26.26 18.38
CA SER A 61 -11.35 -26.23 17.39
C SER A 61 -11.86 -25.71 16.04
N TYR A 62 -10.94 -25.10 15.27
CA TYR A 62 -11.14 -24.76 13.87
C TYR A 62 -10.08 -25.51 13.06
N HIS A 63 -10.49 -26.48 12.24
CA HIS A 63 -9.58 -27.17 11.33
C HIS A 63 -9.43 -26.35 10.04
N ILE A 64 -8.20 -25.90 9.75
CA ILE A 64 -7.84 -25.32 8.46
C ILE A 64 -7.23 -26.43 7.60
N THR A 65 -7.92 -26.82 6.52
CA THR A 65 -7.31 -27.62 5.45
C THR A 65 -6.62 -26.67 4.48
N PHE A 66 -5.30 -26.75 4.39
CA PHE A 66 -4.54 -26.01 3.38
C PHE A 66 -4.58 -26.79 2.05
N HIS A 67 -5.35 -26.31 1.08
CA HIS A 67 -5.16 -26.72 -0.31
C HIS A 67 -4.00 -25.90 -0.89
N GLY A 68 -2.83 -26.51 -0.96
CA GLY A 68 -1.79 -26.04 -1.88
C GLY A 68 -2.16 -26.51 -3.27
N ASP A 69 -2.66 -25.60 -4.11
CA ASP A 69 -2.80 -25.89 -5.53
C ASP A 69 -2.14 -24.82 -6.38
N ASN A 70 -1.02 -25.22 -6.98
CA ASN A 70 -0.43 -24.58 -8.13
C ASN A 70 -1.35 -24.82 -9.32
N ASN A 71 -1.65 -23.75 -10.05
CA ASN A 71 -2.16 -23.79 -11.42
C ASN A 71 -3.63 -24.23 -11.61
N SER A 72 -4.58 -23.33 -11.37
CA SER A 72 -5.89 -23.42 -12.01
C SER A 72 -6.43 -22.03 -12.41
N LYS A 73 -6.79 -21.89 -13.70
CA LYS A 73 -7.40 -20.69 -14.28
C LYS A 73 -8.77 -20.44 -13.60
N PRO A 74 -9.15 -19.18 -13.29
CA PRO A 74 -10.42 -18.91 -12.65
C PRO A 74 -11.59 -19.13 -13.63
N LYS A 75 -12.51 -20.03 -13.27
CA LYS A 75 -13.84 -20.12 -13.89
C LYS A 75 -14.76 -19.04 -13.28
N PRO A 76 -15.50 -18.26 -14.08
CA PRO A 76 -16.46 -17.29 -13.57
C PRO A 76 -17.82 -17.97 -13.34
N GLY A 77 -18.34 -17.88 -12.12
CA GLY A 77 -19.67 -18.40 -11.80
C GLY A 77 -19.77 -18.97 -10.38
N GLY A 78 -19.78 -18.08 -9.40
CA GLY A 78 -20.01 -18.43 -8.00
C GLY A 78 -20.49 -17.18 -7.25
N ASN A 79 -21.74 -17.22 -6.82
CA ASN A 79 -22.55 -16.13 -6.28
C ASN A 79 -21.77 -15.20 -5.33
N SER A 80 -21.44 -13.99 -5.79
CA SER A 80 -20.78 -12.98 -4.96
C SER A 80 -21.81 -12.34 -4.03
N GLY A 81 -21.91 -12.86 -2.82
CA GLY A 81 -22.55 -12.17 -1.71
C GLY A 81 -21.86 -10.81 -1.52
N ASN A 82 -22.60 -9.75 -1.85
CA ASN A 82 -22.38 -8.33 -1.61
C ASN A 82 -21.03 -7.95 -0.96
N ARG A 83 -19.96 -7.89 -1.77
CA ARG A 83 -18.73 -7.20 -1.37
C ARG A 83 -18.97 -5.70 -1.49
N GLY A 84 -19.42 -5.13 -0.38
CA GLY A 84 -19.52 -3.68 -0.21
C GLY A 84 -18.21 -3.01 -0.61
N ASN A 85 -18.31 -2.20 -1.64
CA ASN A 85 -17.23 -1.38 -2.18
C ASN A 85 -17.03 -0.21 -1.20
N ASN A 86 -16.28 -0.41 -0.12
CA ASN A 86 -15.94 0.67 0.81
C ASN A 86 -14.52 1.15 0.56
N GLY A 87 -14.45 2.31 -0.12
CA GLY A 87 -13.33 3.22 0.00
C GLY A 87 -13.09 3.65 1.44
N ASP A 88 -11.87 4.10 1.68
CA ASP A 88 -11.45 4.91 2.82
C ASP A 88 -11.39 4.22 4.21
N GLY A 89 -10.16 3.96 4.68
CA GLY A 89 -9.88 3.70 6.10
C GLY A 89 -10.48 2.43 6.70
N ALA A 90 -10.53 1.32 5.94
CA ALA A 90 -11.30 0.11 6.23
C ALA A 90 -11.22 -0.34 7.71
N SER A 91 -12.18 0.15 8.50
CA SER A 91 -12.54 -0.42 9.79
C SER A 91 -13.20 -1.76 9.51
N ALA A 92 -12.72 -2.82 10.14
CA ALA A 92 -13.19 -4.17 9.88
C ALA A 92 -13.82 -4.77 11.14
N LYS A 93 -14.84 -5.59 10.96
CA LYS A 93 -15.35 -6.42 12.05
C LYS A 93 -14.35 -7.53 12.35
N VAL A 94 -13.98 -7.63 13.62
CA VAL A 94 -13.14 -8.68 14.21
C VAL A 94 -13.98 -9.30 15.32
N GLY A 95 -14.77 -10.30 14.95
CA GLY A 95 -15.80 -10.91 15.81
C GLY A 95 -16.91 -9.92 16.14
N GLU A 96 -17.10 -9.67 17.44
CA GLU A 96 -18.15 -8.79 17.97
C GLU A 96 -17.80 -7.30 17.90
N ILE A 97 -16.56 -6.95 17.53
CA ILE A 97 -16.09 -5.56 17.56
C ILE A 97 -15.58 -5.10 16.22
N THR A 98 -15.57 -3.79 16.04
CA THR A 98 -14.89 -3.14 14.93
C THR A 98 -13.50 -2.74 15.38
N ILE A 99 -12.50 -3.06 14.55
CA ILE A 99 -11.14 -2.57 14.69
C ILE A 99 -10.90 -1.50 13.62
N THR A 100 -10.38 -0.36 14.05
CA THR A 100 -10.02 0.76 13.19
C THR A 100 -8.53 1.07 13.32
N PRO A 101 -7.75 1.14 12.22
CA PRO A 101 -6.39 1.63 12.26
C PRO A 101 -6.32 3.09 12.75
N ASP A 102 -5.37 3.42 13.62
CA ASP A 102 -5.14 4.78 14.07
C ASP A 102 -4.33 5.55 13.02
N ASN A 103 -4.98 6.51 12.37
CA ASN A 103 -4.37 7.33 11.32
C ASN A 103 -3.18 8.18 11.81
N SER A 104 -3.07 8.41 13.12
CA SER A 104 -1.99 9.21 13.72
C SER A 104 -0.74 8.38 14.05
N LYS A 105 -0.87 7.05 14.16
CA LYS A 105 0.26 6.16 14.46
C LYS A 105 0.15 4.84 13.69
N PRO A 106 0.95 4.64 12.64
CA PRO A 106 1.03 3.35 11.94
C PRO A 106 1.30 2.18 12.88
N GLY A 107 0.60 1.06 12.65
CA GLY A 107 0.67 -0.12 13.50
C GLY A 107 -0.16 -0.06 14.78
N ARG A 108 -0.85 1.06 15.07
CA ARG A 108 -1.82 1.15 16.16
C ARG A 108 -3.25 0.96 15.66
N TYR A 109 -4.07 0.36 16.51
CA TYR A 109 -5.47 0.05 16.27
C TYR A 109 -6.33 0.45 17.46
N ILE A 110 -7.57 0.80 17.17
CA ILE A 110 -8.58 1.22 18.12
C ILE A 110 -9.72 0.20 18.08
N SER A 111 -10.03 -0.38 19.23
CA SER A 111 -11.17 -1.29 19.39
C SER A 111 -12.46 -0.51 19.63
N SER A 112 -13.58 -0.90 19.01
CA SER A 112 -14.87 -0.26 19.27
C SER A 112 -15.36 -0.51 20.70
N ASN A 113 -15.25 -1.73 21.20
CA ASN A 113 -15.58 -2.13 22.56
C ASN A 113 -14.40 -2.89 23.23
N PRO A 114 -13.72 -2.29 24.23
CA PRO A 114 -12.62 -2.91 24.97
C PRO A 114 -12.96 -4.26 25.61
N GLU A 115 -14.23 -4.54 25.92
CA GLU A 115 -14.66 -5.79 26.58
C GLU A 115 -14.21 -7.04 25.80
N TYR A 116 -14.25 -6.97 24.48
CA TYR A 116 -13.89 -8.10 23.60
C TYR A 116 -12.42 -8.07 23.13
N SER A 117 -11.65 -7.06 23.52
CA SER A 117 -10.25 -6.85 23.15
C SER A 117 -9.35 -6.76 24.39
N LEU A 118 -9.59 -7.64 25.36
CA LEU A 118 -8.77 -7.80 26.57
C LEU A 118 -8.78 -6.54 27.45
N LEU A 119 -9.91 -5.84 27.49
CA LEU A 119 -10.11 -4.57 28.19
C LEU A 119 -9.16 -3.46 27.70
N ALA A 120 -8.67 -3.56 26.46
CA ALA A 120 -7.78 -2.57 25.87
C ALA A 120 -8.47 -1.82 24.72
N LYS A 121 -8.57 -0.50 24.84
CA LYS A 121 -9.05 0.35 23.75
C LYS A 121 -8.03 0.46 22.62
N LEU A 122 -6.74 0.48 22.97
CA LEU A 122 -5.62 0.67 22.05
C LEU A 122 -4.78 -0.60 21.97
N ILE A 123 -4.46 -1.00 20.74
CA ILE A 123 -3.67 -2.19 20.42
C ILE A 123 -2.55 -1.76 19.47
N ASP A 124 -1.30 -1.96 19.86
CA ASP A 124 -0.16 -1.80 18.95
C ASP A 124 0.21 -3.16 18.36
N ALA A 125 0.43 -3.23 17.05
CA ALA A 125 0.81 -4.45 16.34
C ALA A 125 2.10 -4.27 15.55
N GLU A 126 3.00 -5.24 15.68
CA GLU A 126 4.31 -5.28 15.04
C GLU A 126 4.51 -6.65 14.38
N SER A 127 5.35 -6.69 13.35
CA SER A 127 5.76 -7.94 12.70
C SER A 127 7.28 -7.90 12.57
N ILE A 128 8.00 -8.83 13.16
CA ILE A 128 9.47 -8.86 13.09
C ILE A 128 9.87 -10.28 12.75
N LYS A 129 10.58 -10.44 11.62
CA LYS A 129 11.03 -11.76 11.13
C LYS A 129 9.90 -12.82 11.13
N GLY A 130 8.70 -12.44 10.68
CA GLY A 130 7.53 -13.34 10.60
C GLY A 130 6.79 -13.59 11.92
N THR A 131 7.24 -13.03 13.04
CA THR A 131 6.55 -13.09 14.33
C THR A 131 5.66 -11.87 14.52
N GLU A 132 4.35 -12.09 14.74
CA GLU A 132 3.44 -11.00 15.11
C GLU A 132 3.52 -10.73 16.62
N VAL A 133 3.56 -9.45 16.98
CA VAL A 133 3.55 -9.00 18.38
C VAL A 133 2.42 -8.00 18.55
N TYR A 134 1.54 -8.24 19.51
CA TYR A 134 0.41 -7.39 19.83
C TYR A 134 0.53 -6.89 21.27
N THR A 135 0.47 -5.57 21.45
CA THR A 135 0.52 -4.93 22.77
C THR A 135 -0.82 -4.27 23.07
N PHE A 136 -1.53 -4.82 24.04
CA PHE A 136 -2.85 -4.38 24.49
C PHE A 136 -2.71 -3.43 25.67
N HIS A 137 -2.94 -2.14 25.44
CA HIS A 137 -2.82 -1.10 26.48
C HIS A 137 -4.07 -1.07 27.34
N THR A 138 -4.01 -1.71 28.53
CA THR A 138 -5.18 -1.84 29.42
C THR A 138 -5.29 -0.69 30.42
N ARG A 139 -4.15 -0.25 30.98
CA ARG A 139 -4.05 0.93 31.84
C ARG A 139 -2.74 1.66 31.57
N LYS A 140 -2.59 2.88 32.09
CA LYS A 140 -1.34 3.65 31.94
C LYS A 140 -0.16 2.85 32.49
N GLY A 141 0.77 2.48 31.60
CA GLY A 141 1.97 1.69 31.94
C GLY A 141 1.73 0.19 32.19
N GLN A 142 0.50 -0.31 32.00
CA GLN A 142 0.13 -1.72 32.13
C GLN A 142 -0.39 -2.25 30.79
N TYR A 143 0.13 -3.39 30.36
CA TYR A 143 -0.27 -3.99 29.09
C TYR A 143 -0.17 -5.51 29.10
N VAL A 144 -0.93 -6.13 28.19
CA VAL A 144 -0.75 -7.53 27.82
C VAL A 144 0.01 -7.57 26.50
N LYS A 145 1.12 -8.28 26.45
CA LYS A 145 1.88 -8.53 25.22
C LYS A 145 1.59 -9.94 24.75
N VAL A 146 1.10 -10.08 23.54
CA VAL A 146 0.87 -11.36 22.89
C VAL A 146 1.87 -11.49 21.75
N THR A 147 2.62 -12.59 21.74
CA THR A 147 3.56 -12.91 20.67
C THR A 147 3.08 -14.17 19.95
N VAL A 148 2.99 -14.11 18.63
CA VAL A 148 2.56 -15.22 17.78
C VAL A 148 3.67 -15.53 16.76
N PRO A 149 4.61 -16.42 17.12
CA PRO A 149 5.70 -16.83 16.23
C PRO A 149 5.16 -17.43 14.94
N ASP A 150 5.75 -17.05 13.80
CA ASP A 150 5.39 -17.54 12.46
C ASP A 150 3.90 -17.37 12.10
N SER A 151 3.20 -16.44 12.77
CA SER A 151 1.74 -16.33 12.73
C SER A 151 0.99 -17.63 13.08
N ASN A 152 1.64 -18.54 13.82
CA ASN A 152 1.05 -19.78 14.30
C ASN A 152 0.46 -19.58 15.70
N ILE A 153 -0.87 -19.55 15.78
CA ILE A 153 -1.62 -19.32 17.02
C ILE A 153 -1.35 -20.38 18.10
N ASP A 154 -0.92 -21.58 17.73
CA ASP A 154 -0.62 -22.65 18.71
C ASP A 154 0.72 -22.40 19.42
N LYS A 155 1.60 -21.58 18.84
CA LYS A 155 2.84 -21.11 19.47
C LYS A 155 2.65 -19.80 20.24
N MET A 156 1.41 -19.34 20.40
CA MET A 156 1.11 -18.06 21.06
C MET A 156 1.64 -18.01 22.49
N ARG A 157 2.31 -16.91 22.83
CA ARG A 157 2.75 -16.58 24.18
C ARG A 157 2.08 -15.30 24.66
N VAL A 158 1.78 -15.24 25.95
CA VAL A 158 1.08 -14.11 26.58
C VAL A 158 1.86 -13.67 27.81
N ASP A 159 2.34 -12.43 27.77
CA ASP A 159 3.09 -11.80 28.84
C ASP A 159 2.28 -10.64 29.43
N TYR A 160 2.18 -10.62 30.75
CA TYR A 160 1.44 -9.61 31.50
C TYR A 160 2.44 -8.66 32.16
N VAL A 161 2.53 -7.42 31.66
CA VAL A 161 3.54 -6.46 32.12
C VAL A 161 2.89 -5.42 33.04
N ASN A 162 3.54 -5.19 34.19
CA ASN A 162 3.04 -4.32 35.27
C ASN A 162 1.60 -4.65 35.69
N TRP A 163 1.26 -5.95 35.67
CA TRP A 163 -0.11 -6.41 35.82
C TRP A 163 -0.59 -6.38 37.26
N LYS A 164 -1.77 -5.80 37.46
CA LYS A 164 -2.48 -5.81 38.74
C LYS A 164 -3.87 -6.39 38.52
N GLY A 165 -4.11 -7.58 39.07
CA GLY A 165 -5.38 -8.30 38.95
C GLY A 165 -5.21 -9.74 38.45
N PRO A 166 -6.31 -10.49 38.34
CA PRO A 166 -6.28 -11.84 37.78
C PRO A 166 -5.84 -11.80 36.31
N LYS A 167 -5.13 -12.84 35.87
CA LYS A 167 -4.76 -13.01 34.46
C LYS A 167 -5.97 -13.48 33.67
N TYR A 168 -6.05 -13.09 32.39
CA TYR A 168 -7.12 -13.56 31.51
C TYR A 168 -6.99 -15.05 31.23
N ASN A 169 -8.13 -15.69 31.00
CA ASN A 169 -8.18 -17.06 30.51
C ASN A 169 -7.56 -17.14 29.10
N ASN A 170 -6.63 -18.08 28.88
CA ASN A 170 -5.97 -18.27 27.58
C ASN A 170 -6.95 -18.50 26.42
N LYS A 171 -8.10 -19.13 26.65
CA LYS A 171 -9.15 -19.32 25.62
C LYS A 171 -9.74 -17.98 25.16
N LEU A 172 -9.90 -17.02 26.07
CA LEU A 172 -10.37 -15.68 25.75
C LEU A 172 -9.33 -14.93 24.90
N VAL A 173 -8.07 -14.97 25.32
CA VAL A 173 -6.95 -14.36 24.58
C VAL A 173 -6.85 -14.97 23.18
N LYS A 174 -6.83 -16.31 23.08
CA LYS A 174 -6.74 -17.02 21.80
C LYS A 174 -7.90 -16.64 20.87
N ARG A 175 -9.13 -16.53 21.37
CA ARG A 175 -10.31 -16.16 20.57
C ARG A 175 -10.14 -14.81 19.88
N PHE A 176 -9.73 -13.77 20.62
CA PHE A 176 -9.54 -12.45 20.01
C PHE A 176 -8.33 -12.46 19.07
N VAL A 177 -7.20 -13.01 19.52
CA VAL A 177 -5.93 -13.00 18.79
C VAL A 177 -6.05 -13.73 17.45
N SER A 178 -6.76 -14.86 17.37
CA SER A 178 -7.01 -15.56 16.11
C SER A 178 -7.69 -14.68 15.07
N GLN A 179 -8.74 -13.95 15.47
CA GLN A 179 -9.48 -13.09 14.55
C GLN A 179 -8.67 -11.84 14.17
N PHE A 180 -7.94 -11.27 15.13
CA PHE A 180 -7.09 -10.12 14.88
C PHE A 180 -5.92 -10.46 13.94
N LEU A 181 -5.35 -11.67 14.07
CA LEU A 181 -4.32 -12.18 13.17
C LEU A 181 -4.84 -12.33 11.74
N LEU A 182 -6.06 -12.86 11.57
CA LEU A 182 -6.71 -12.95 10.24
C LEU A 182 -6.93 -11.56 9.64
N PHE A 183 -7.50 -10.63 10.41
CA PHE A 183 -7.68 -9.24 9.99
C PHE A 183 -6.36 -8.59 9.54
N ARG A 184 -5.28 -8.78 10.31
CA ARG A 184 -3.95 -8.25 10.00
C ARG A 184 -3.38 -8.84 8.71
N LYS A 185 -3.60 -10.13 8.45
CA LYS A 185 -3.19 -10.76 7.18
C LYS A 185 -3.92 -10.14 6.00
N GLU A 186 -5.24 -10.01 6.07
CA GLU A 186 -6.06 -9.41 5.01
C GLU A 186 -5.71 -7.93 4.77
N GLU A 187 -5.46 -7.18 5.83
CA GLU A 187 -5.00 -5.79 5.76
C GLU A 187 -3.66 -5.69 5.01
N LYS A 188 -2.68 -6.53 5.37
CA LYS A 188 -1.35 -6.56 4.73
C LYS A 188 -1.48 -6.90 3.24
N GLU A 189 -2.26 -7.92 2.89
CA GLU A 189 -2.49 -8.31 1.49
C GLU A 189 -3.17 -7.20 0.67
N LYS A 190 -4.17 -6.51 1.27
CA LYS A 190 -4.83 -5.36 0.62
C LYS A 190 -3.86 -4.22 0.40
N ASN A 191 -3.11 -3.84 1.44
CA ASN A 191 -2.15 -2.74 1.37
C ASN A 191 -1.02 -3.05 0.37
N GLU A 192 -0.55 -4.29 0.32
CA GLU A 192 0.46 -4.72 -0.66
C GLU A 192 -0.05 -4.54 -2.11
N LYS A 193 -1.28 -4.97 -2.39
CA LYS A 193 -1.88 -4.79 -3.72
C LYS A 193 -2.02 -3.33 -4.13
N GLU A 194 -2.49 -2.49 -3.21
CA GLU A 194 -2.64 -1.05 -3.41
C GLU A 194 -1.28 -0.37 -3.67
N ALA A 195 -0.26 -0.70 -2.88
CA ALA A 195 1.08 -0.16 -3.03
C ALA A 195 1.71 -0.54 -4.38
N LEU A 196 1.65 -1.83 -4.75
CA LEU A 196 2.23 -2.33 -5.99
C LEU A 196 1.55 -1.72 -7.23
N LEU A 197 0.24 -1.53 -7.19
CA LEU A 197 -0.48 -0.84 -8.25
C LEU A 197 0.02 0.59 -8.41
N LYS A 198 0.07 1.37 -7.32
CA LYS A 198 0.54 2.76 -7.35
C LYS A 198 2.00 2.89 -7.78
N ALA A 199 2.87 2.00 -7.30
CA ALA A 199 4.26 1.96 -7.72
C ALA A 199 4.40 1.62 -9.21
N SER A 200 3.60 0.69 -9.73
CA SER A 200 3.60 0.39 -11.17
C SER A 200 3.17 1.59 -12.02
N GLU A 201 2.17 2.37 -11.57
CA GLU A 201 1.74 3.59 -12.23
C GLU A 201 2.87 4.63 -12.27
N LEU A 202 3.57 4.83 -11.14
CA LEU A 202 4.71 5.76 -11.05
C LEU A 202 5.87 5.35 -11.97
N VAL A 203 6.27 4.07 -11.95
CA VAL A 203 7.36 3.57 -12.79
C VAL A 203 6.99 3.61 -14.26
N SER A 204 5.74 3.30 -14.62
CA SER A 204 5.25 3.46 -15.99
C SER A 204 5.26 4.93 -16.43
N GLY A 205 4.77 5.85 -15.58
CA GLY A 205 4.78 7.28 -15.87
C GLY A 205 6.19 7.86 -15.99
N MET A 206 7.13 7.40 -15.16
CA MET A 206 8.56 7.70 -15.34
C MET A 206 9.08 7.16 -16.68
N GLY A 207 8.66 5.95 -17.06
CA GLY A 207 8.96 5.35 -18.37
C GLY A 207 8.47 6.21 -19.54
N ASP A 208 7.25 6.74 -19.45
CA ASP A 208 6.70 7.65 -20.46
C ASP A 208 7.51 8.96 -20.50
N LYS A 209 7.75 9.61 -19.34
CA LYS A 209 8.46 10.88 -19.25
C LYS A 209 9.92 10.82 -19.71
N LEU A 210 10.69 9.86 -19.20
CA LEU A 210 12.09 9.72 -19.59
C LEU A 210 12.22 9.12 -21.01
N GLY A 211 11.23 8.36 -21.46
CA GLY A 211 11.17 7.82 -22.82
C GLY A 211 11.14 8.88 -23.92
N GLU A 212 10.67 10.09 -23.62
CA GLU A 212 10.73 11.23 -24.55
C GLU A 212 12.18 11.64 -24.88
N TYR A 213 13.11 11.43 -23.95
CA TYR A 213 14.53 11.77 -24.10
C TYR A 213 15.39 10.55 -24.43
N LEU A 214 15.08 9.41 -23.81
CA LEU A 214 15.86 8.17 -23.88
C LEU A 214 15.37 7.19 -24.96
N GLY A 215 14.24 7.51 -25.59
CA GLY A 215 13.66 6.75 -26.69
C GLY A 215 12.76 5.58 -26.27
N VAL A 216 12.13 4.99 -27.28
CA VAL A 216 11.09 3.95 -27.12
C VAL A 216 11.60 2.67 -26.47
N LYS A 217 12.87 2.30 -26.65
CA LYS A 217 13.46 1.10 -26.05
C LYS A 217 13.46 1.19 -24.53
N TYR A 218 13.87 2.33 -23.98
CA TYR A 218 13.81 2.59 -22.54
C TYR A 218 12.37 2.53 -22.03
N LYS A 219 11.46 3.26 -22.70
CA LYS A 219 10.04 3.31 -22.35
C LYS A 219 9.41 1.92 -22.26
N ASN A 220 9.69 1.05 -23.23
CA ASN A 220 9.15 -0.31 -23.27
C ASN A 220 9.65 -1.14 -22.09
N VAL A 221 10.96 -1.14 -21.81
CA VAL A 221 11.51 -1.87 -20.67
C VAL A 221 10.98 -1.33 -19.34
N ALA A 222 10.84 -0.01 -19.18
CA ALA A 222 10.25 0.57 -17.98
C ALA A 222 8.78 0.11 -17.77
N LYS A 223 8.00 -0.04 -18.84
CA LYS A 223 6.63 -0.59 -18.76
C LYS A 223 6.62 -2.06 -18.38
N GLU A 224 7.59 -2.84 -18.86
CA GLU A 224 7.75 -4.22 -18.44
C GLU A 224 8.09 -4.31 -16.94
N VAL A 225 9.02 -3.49 -16.44
CA VAL A 225 9.34 -3.41 -15.00
C VAL A 225 8.11 -3.01 -14.18
N ALA A 226 7.35 -2.01 -14.64
CA ALA A 226 6.10 -1.62 -14.01
C ALA A 226 5.10 -2.79 -13.94
N ASN A 227 4.99 -3.58 -15.00
CA ASN A 227 4.13 -4.76 -15.02
C ASN A 227 4.64 -5.86 -14.07
N ASP A 228 5.95 -6.06 -13.97
CA ASP A 228 6.54 -7.01 -13.02
C ASP A 228 6.23 -6.59 -11.57
N ILE A 229 6.33 -5.29 -11.25
CA ILE A 229 5.92 -4.72 -9.95
C ILE A 229 4.44 -4.98 -9.70
N LYS A 230 3.57 -4.64 -10.66
CA LYS A 230 2.12 -4.82 -10.52
C LYS A 230 1.75 -6.26 -10.17
N ASN A 231 2.49 -7.25 -10.68
CA ASN A 231 2.19 -8.67 -10.50
C ASN A 231 3.00 -9.35 -9.37
N PHE A 232 3.70 -8.57 -8.54
CA PHE A 232 4.61 -9.08 -7.49
C PHE A 232 3.91 -9.55 -6.18
N HIS A 233 2.58 -9.68 -6.16
CA HIS A 233 1.82 -9.96 -4.94
C HIS A 233 2.18 -11.29 -4.26
N GLY A 234 2.26 -11.29 -2.92
CA GLY A 234 2.43 -12.52 -2.12
C GLY A 234 3.78 -13.24 -2.31
N ARG A 235 4.77 -12.55 -2.90
CA ARG A 235 6.12 -13.08 -3.14
C ARG A 235 7.11 -12.43 -2.20
N ASN A 236 8.17 -13.17 -1.86
CA ASN A 236 9.34 -12.59 -1.23
C ASN A 236 10.17 -11.85 -2.27
N ILE A 237 10.81 -10.76 -1.88
CA ILE A 237 11.87 -10.18 -2.71
C ILE A 237 13.04 -11.16 -2.79
N ARG A 238 13.82 -11.04 -3.86
CA ARG A 238 15.12 -11.71 -3.95
C ARG A 238 16.03 -11.21 -2.84
N SER A 239 16.86 -12.10 -2.30
CA SER A 239 17.78 -11.76 -1.21
C SER A 239 18.77 -10.68 -1.62
N TYR A 240 19.38 -10.00 -0.64
CA TYR A 240 20.41 -9.00 -0.91
C TYR A 240 21.51 -9.51 -1.86
N ASN A 241 22.03 -10.71 -1.63
CA ASN A 241 23.11 -11.29 -2.45
C ASN A 241 22.65 -11.51 -3.90
N GLU A 242 21.43 -12.01 -4.09
CA GLU A 242 20.85 -12.23 -5.43
C GLU A 242 20.56 -10.93 -6.17
N ALA A 243 20.04 -9.93 -5.46
CA ALA A 243 19.78 -8.61 -6.01
C ALA A 243 21.09 -7.90 -6.39
N MET A 244 22.11 -7.96 -5.54
CA MET A 244 23.45 -7.43 -5.85
C MET A 244 24.08 -8.15 -7.04
N ALA A 245 23.98 -9.48 -7.13
CA ALA A 245 24.48 -10.24 -8.26
C ALA A 245 23.82 -9.82 -9.58
N SER A 246 22.51 -9.57 -9.55
CA SER A 246 21.78 -9.01 -10.69
C SER A 246 22.24 -7.60 -11.04
N LEU A 247 22.27 -6.68 -10.06
CA LEU A 247 22.69 -5.30 -10.28
C LEU A 247 24.11 -5.20 -10.85
N ASN A 248 25.02 -6.05 -10.36
CA ASN A 248 26.40 -6.09 -10.84
C ASN A 248 26.52 -6.40 -12.34
N LYS A 249 25.55 -7.11 -12.95
CA LYS A 249 25.54 -7.32 -14.41
C LYS A 249 25.38 -6.02 -15.18
N VAL A 250 24.57 -5.09 -14.66
CA VAL A 250 24.38 -3.75 -15.24
C VAL A 250 25.61 -2.90 -14.96
N LEU A 251 26.10 -2.88 -13.72
CA LEU A 251 27.26 -2.08 -13.33
C LEU A 251 28.55 -2.48 -14.06
N ALA A 252 28.72 -3.77 -14.35
CA ALA A 252 29.87 -4.28 -15.10
C ALA A 252 29.78 -4.02 -16.61
N ASN A 253 28.66 -3.50 -17.12
CA ASN A 253 28.53 -3.20 -18.54
C ASN A 253 29.50 -2.05 -18.92
N PRO A 254 30.39 -2.25 -19.91
CA PRO A 254 31.37 -1.23 -20.32
C PRO A 254 30.77 0.10 -20.78
N LYS A 255 29.48 0.11 -21.15
CA LYS A 255 28.72 1.29 -21.55
C LYS A 255 28.04 2.00 -20.37
N MET A 256 27.93 1.38 -19.19
CA MET A 256 27.45 2.03 -17.96
C MET A 256 28.53 2.91 -17.32
N LYS A 257 29.05 3.85 -18.09
CA LYS A 257 30.01 4.84 -17.58
C LYS A 257 29.27 6.11 -17.20
N VAL A 258 29.51 6.56 -15.98
CA VAL A 258 29.01 7.85 -15.49
C VAL A 258 30.19 8.81 -15.44
N ASN A 259 30.15 9.84 -16.27
CA ASN A 259 31.18 10.87 -16.21
C ASN A 259 31.04 11.71 -14.92
N LYS A 260 32.09 12.44 -14.56
CA LYS A 260 32.11 13.21 -13.30
C LYS A 260 30.99 14.27 -13.24
N SER A 261 30.73 14.96 -14.35
CA SER A 261 29.69 16.02 -14.41
C SER A 261 28.30 15.45 -14.15
N ASP A 262 27.94 14.35 -14.81
CA ASP A 262 26.65 13.68 -14.62
C ASP A 262 26.54 13.13 -13.21
N LYS A 263 27.61 12.51 -12.68
CA LYS A 263 27.65 12.04 -11.30
C LYS A 263 27.36 13.19 -10.32
N ASP A 264 28.08 14.30 -10.44
CA ASP A 264 27.95 15.44 -9.53
C ASP A 264 26.55 16.08 -9.63
N ALA A 265 25.98 16.16 -10.85
CA ALA A 265 24.62 16.63 -11.07
C ALA A 265 23.57 15.73 -10.42
N ILE A 266 23.69 14.40 -10.57
CA ILE A 266 22.78 13.44 -9.95
C ILE A 266 22.89 13.48 -8.42
N VAL A 267 24.11 13.57 -7.88
CA VAL A 267 24.33 13.73 -6.44
C VAL A 267 23.69 15.01 -5.92
N ASN A 268 23.80 16.11 -6.66
CA ASN A 268 23.15 17.38 -6.29
C ASN A 268 21.62 17.29 -6.35
N ALA A 269 21.05 16.57 -7.32
CA ALA A 269 19.61 16.30 -7.36
C ALA A 269 19.13 15.53 -6.11
N TRP A 270 19.89 14.52 -5.66
CA TRP A 270 19.59 13.85 -4.39
C TRP A 270 19.72 14.77 -3.18
N LYS A 271 20.72 15.65 -3.13
CA LYS A 271 20.88 16.62 -2.04
C LYS A 271 19.72 17.63 -1.95
N GLN A 272 19.04 17.91 -3.05
CA GLN A 272 17.84 18.77 -3.07
C GLN A 272 16.60 18.08 -2.49
N VAL A 273 16.64 16.77 -2.27
CA VAL A 273 15.51 16.04 -1.68
C VAL A 273 15.36 16.39 -0.20
N ASN A 274 14.24 17.05 0.11
CA ASN A 274 13.72 17.14 1.48
C ASN A 274 12.96 15.86 1.83
N ALA A 275 13.47 15.11 2.81
CA ALA A 275 12.91 13.82 3.18
C ALA A 275 11.50 13.92 3.78
N LYS A 276 11.17 14.99 4.50
CA LYS A 276 9.83 15.20 5.08
C LYS A 276 8.80 15.50 3.99
N ASP A 277 9.14 16.38 3.05
CA ASP A 277 8.24 16.74 1.97
C ASP A 277 7.98 15.56 1.04
N MET A 278 9.02 14.78 0.74
CA MET A 278 8.89 13.56 -0.05
C MET A 278 8.09 12.48 0.69
N ALA A 279 8.30 12.30 1.99
CA ALA A 279 7.49 11.40 2.80
C ALA A 279 6.00 11.80 2.79
N ASN A 280 5.70 13.10 2.87
CA ASN A 280 4.32 13.59 2.77
C ASN A 280 3.72 13.28 1.39
N LYS A 281 4.45 13.56 0.30
CA LYS A 281 4.01 13.22 -1.06
C LYS A 281 3.73 11.72 -1.23
N ILE A 282 4.62 10.88 -0.70
CA ILE A 282 4.48 9.42 -0.75
C ILE A 282 3.30 8.95 0.12
N GLY A 283 3.15 9.46 1.34
CA GLY A 283 2.03 9.14 2.23
C GLY A 283 0.65 9.53 1.66
N ASN A 284 0.63 10.51 0.75
CA ASN A 284 -0.57 10.93 0.01
C ASN A 284 -0.93 10.02 -1.17
N LEU A 285 -0.05 9.11 -1.59
CA LEU A 285 -0.35 8.12 -2.65
C LEU A 285 -1.39 7.09 -2.20
N GLY A 286 -1.47 6.85 -0.89
CA GLY A 286 -2.40 5.89 -0.30
C GLY A 286 -1.97 5.46 1.08
N LYS A 287 -2.90 4.84 1.81
CA LYS A 287 -2.67 4.35 3.18
C LYS A 287 -1.55 3.31 3.24
N ALA A 288 -1.36 2.54 2.18
CA ALA A 288 -0.34 1.49 2.13
C ALA A 288 1.09 2.05 2.24
N PHE A 289 1.30 3.33 1.92
CA PHE A 289 2.59 4.01 2.04
C PHE A 289 2.83 4.68 3.40
N LYS A 290 1.81 4.72 4.29
CA LYS A 290 1.93 5.28 5.64
C LYS A 290 2.59 4.30 6.61
N VAL A 291 3.83 3.91 6.29
CA VAL A 291 4.66 3.06 7.14
C VAL A 291 5.31 3.89 8.25
N ALA A 292 5.71 3.22 9.34
CA ALA A 292 6.49 3.86 10.40
C ALA A 292 7.82 4.43 9.84
N ASP A 293 8.23 5.57 10.39
CA ASP A 293 9.50 6.24 10.08
C ASP A 293 9.73 6.53 8.59
N LEU A 294 8.66 6.80 7.84
CA LEU A 294 8.72 7.04 6.40
C LEU A 294 9.77 8.10 6.00
N ALA A 295 9.85 9.21 6.73
CA ALA A 295 10.87 10.25 6.46
C ALA A 295 12.31 9.74 6.66
N ILE A 296 12.56 8.90 7.66
CA ILE A 296 13.87 8.28 7.90
C ILE A 296 14.21 7.31 6.77
N LYS A 297 13.23 6.51 6.31
CA LYS A 297 13.40 5.61 5.16
C LYS A 297 13.78 6.38 3.90
N VAL A 298 13.08 7.48 3.61
CA VAL A 298 13.40 8.37 2.48
C VAL A 298 14.80 8.96 2.62
N GLU A 299 15.16 9.46 3.80
CA GLU A 299 16.47 10.01 4.08
C GLU A 299 17.59 8.99 3.87
N LYS A 300 17.40 7.74 4.32
CA LYS A 300 18.37 6.67 4.10
C LYS A 300 18.53 6.29 2.64
N ILE A 301 17.44 6.26 1.86
CA ILE A 301 17.54 6.08 0.40
C ILE A 301 18.34 7.22 -0.24
N ARG A 302 18.10 8.48 0.17
CA ARG A 302 18.87 9.63 -0.32
C ARG A 302 20.36 9.50 0.00
N GLU A 303 20.71 9.29 1.26
CA GLU A 303 22.11 9.17 1.73
C GLU A 303 22.85 8.04 1.00
N LYS A 304 22.25 6.85 0.97
CA LYS A 304 22.86 5.67 0.37
C LYS A 304 22.90 5.72 -1.15
N SER A 305 21.98 6.47 -1.77
CA SER A 305 22.07 6.77 -3.21
C SER A 305 23.25 7.70 -3.51
N ILE A 306 23.45 8.74 -2.71
CA ILE A 306 24.62 9.64 -2.82
C ILE A 306 25.91 8.84 -2.64
N GLU A 307 25.97 7.95 -1.64
CA GLU A 307 27.11 7.06 -1.43
C GLU A 307 27.38 6.19 -2.66
N GLY A 308 26.35 5.54 -3.20
CA GLY A 308 26.46 4.68 -4.38
C GLY A 308 26.97 5.43 -5.61
N TYR A 309 26.50 6.66 -5.87
CA TYR A 309 27.03 7.47 -6.98
C TYR A 309 28.48 7.87 -6.75
N ASN A 310 28.87 8.22 -5.53
CA ASN A 310 30.23 8.69 -5.23
C ASN A 310 31.27 7.57 -5.22
N THR A 311 30.88 6.38 -4.76
CA THR A 311 31.80 5.27 -4.46
C THR A 311 31.65 4.08 -5.39
N GLY A 312 30.53 3.97 -6.11
CA GLY A 312 30.14 2.76 -6.84
C GLY A 312 29.59 1.64 -5.96
N ASN A 313 29.60 1.80 -4.63
CA ASN A 313 29.09 0.80 -3.70
C ASN A 313 27.58 0.96 -3.48
N TRP A 314 26.78 0.12 -4.14
CA TRP A 314 25.31 0.10 -4.00
C TRP A 314 24.79 -0.86 -2.93
N GLY A 315 25.69 -1.63 -2.30
CA GLY A 315 25.34 -2.58 -1.25
C GLY A 315 24.52 -1.96 -0.11
N PRO A 316 24.93 -0.82 0.47
CA PRO A 316 24.20 -0.15 1.53
C PRO A 316 22.75 0.19 1.17
N LEU A 317 22.50 0.59 -0.09
CA LEU A 317 21.17 0.92 -0.59
C LEU A 317 20.27 -0.31 -0.66
N LEU A 318 20.77 -1.43 -1.20
CA LEU A 318 20.00 -2.67 -1.30
C LEU A 318 19.74 -3.28 0.08
N LEU A 319 20.73 -3.22 0.99
CA LEU A 319 20.56 -3.64 2.39
C LEU A 319 19.50 -2.81 3.13
N GLU A 320 19.35 -1.52 2.81
CA GLU A 320 18.31 -0.68 3.41
C GLU A 320 16.92 -1.25 3.14
N VAL A 321 16.64 -1.59 1.87
CA VAL A 321 15.34 -2.12 1.45
C VAL A 321 15.05 -3.47 2.11
N GLU A 322 16.04 -4.37 2.17
CA GLU A 322 15.90 -5.65 2.86
C GLU A 322 15.67 -5.47 4.37
N SER A 323 16.33 -4.48 5.00
CA SER A 323 16.16 -4.17 6.42
C SER A 323 14.72 -3.76 6.76
N TRP A 324 14.03 -3.07 5.85
CA TRP A 324 12.62 -2.70 6.06
C TRP A 324 11.73 -3.92 6.17
N ILE A 325 12.02 -4.95 5.37
CA ILE A 325 11.24 -6.20 5.35
C ILE A 325 11.50 -7.01 6.62
N ILE A 326 12.76 -7.11 7.03
CA ILE A 326 13.13 -7.73 8.32
C ILE A 326 12.44 -7.00 9.48
N GLY A 327 12.32 -5.66 9.38
CA GLY A 327 11.63 -4.78 10.32
C GLY A 327 10.11 -4.75 10.20
N GLY A 328 9.49 -5.59 9.38
CA GLY A 328 8.03 -5.78 9.35
C GLY A 328 7.26 -5.12 8.23
N VAL A 329 7.94 -4.42 7.32
CA VAL A 329 7.30 -3.90 6.09
C VAL A 329 7.06 -5.07 5.14
N VAL A 330 5.85 -5.20 4.61
CA VAL A 330 5.52 -6.24 3.64
C VAL A 330 6.37 -6.06 2.38
N ALA A 331 6.87 -7.16 1.80
CA ALA A 331 7.79 -7.17 0.66
C ALA A 331 7.33 -6.27 -0.51
N GLY A 332 6.10 -6.44 -0.99
CA GLY A 332 5.59 -5.59 -2.06
C GLY A 332 5.44 -4.11 -1.66
N VAL A 333 5.14 -3.81 -0.39
CA VAL A 333 5.11 -2.42 0.11
C VAL A 333 6.52 -1.82 0.15
N ALA A 334 7.54 -2.59 0.57
CA ALA A 334 8.92 -2.12 0.60
C ALA A 334 9.43 -1.75 -0.80
N ILE A 335 9.19 -2.62 -1.79
CA ILE A 335 9.53 -2.35 -3.20
C ILE A 335 8.75 -1.17 -3.75
N SER A 336 7.46 -1.08 -3.43
CA SER A 336 6.61 0.03 -3.87
C SER A 336 7.10 1.36 -3.33
N LEU A 337 7.45 1.40 -2.04
CA LEU A 337 8.01 2.57 -1.39
C LEU A 337 9.34 2.96 -2.05
N PHE A 338 10.23 1.99 -2.25
CA PHE A 338 11.52 2.25 -2.89
C PHE A 338 11.34 2.81 -4.32
N GLY A 339 10.47 2.20 -5.13
CA GLY A 339 10.14 2.68 -6.47
C GLY A 339 9.52 4.08 -6.48
N ALA A 340 8.66 4.40 -5.51
CA ALA A 340 8.07 5.73 -5.37
C ALA A 340 9.14 6.80 -5.04
N VAL A 341 10.07 6.51 -4.13
CA VAL A 341 11.18 7.42 -3.80
C VAL A 341 12.04 7.69 -5.03
N LEU A 342 12.44 6.63 -5.75
CA LEU A 342 13.26 6.76 -6.96
C LEU A 342 12.54 7.57 -8.06
N SER A 343 11.24 7.34 -8.24
CA SER A 343 10.43 8.01 -9.27
C SER A 343 10.20 9.50 -8.98
N PHE A 344 10.33 9.92 -7.72
CA PHE A 344 10.17 11.33 -7.32
C PHE A 344 11.48 12.13 -7.25
N LEU A 345 12.61 11.54 -7.65
CA LEU A 345 13.87 12.28 -7.77
C LEU A 345 13.67 13.48 -8.72
N PRO A 346 14.01 14.72 -8.33
CA PRO A 346 13.96 15.86 -9.23
C PRO A 346 14.92 15.67 -10.40
N ILE A 347 14.37 15.68 -11.62
CA ILE A 347 15.14 15.54 -12.87
C ILE A 347 15.35 16.87 -13.60
N SER A 348 14.81 17.98 -13.07
CA SER A 348 14.94 19.30 -13.68
C SER A 348 16.41 19.75 -13.67
N GLY A 349 16.90 20.27 -14.79
CA GLY A 349 18.28 20.72 -14.95
C GLY A 349 19.32 19.62 -15.16
N LEU A 350 18.92 18.35 -15.27
CA LEU A 350 19.82 17.25 -15.62
C LEU A 350 19.97 17.12 -17.14
N ALA A 351 21.21 16.88 -17.58
CA ALA A 351 21.50 16.53 -18.96
C ALA A 351 20.90 15.18 -19.33
N VAL A 352 20.61 14.96 -20.62
CA VAL A 352 20.02 13.70 -21.12
C VAL A 352 20.88 12.47 -20.77
N THR A 353 22.21 12.62 -20.72
CA THR A 353 23.12 11.56 -20.30
C THR A 353 22.91 11.18 -18.83
N ALA A 354 22.80 12.16 -17.93
CA ALA A 354 22.44 11.93 -16.52
C ALA A 354 21.04 11.32 -16.36
N LEU A 355 20.06 11.74 -17.17
CA LEU A 355 18.73 11.13 -17.21
C LEU A 355 18.79 9.65 -17.62
N GLY A 356 19.65 9.32 -18.59
CA GLY A 356 19.91 7.95 -19.01
C GLY A 356 20.41 7.10 -17.85
N VAL A 357 21.40 7.61 -17.11
CA VAL A 357 21.96 6.92 -15.94
C VAL A 357 20.89 6.70 -14.86
N ILE A 358 20.13 7.74 -14.48
CA ILE A 358 19.05 7.61 -13.49
C ILE A 358 18.01 6.60 -13.94
N GLY A 359 17.59 6.68 -15.21
CA GLY A 359 16.59 5.80 -15.79
C GLY A 359 17.02 4.34 -15.70
N ILE A 360 18.22 4.02 -16.20
CA ILE A 360 18.77 2.66 -16.16
C ILE A 360 18.94 2.17 -14.72
N MET A 361 19.50 2.99 -13.83
CA MET A 361 19.71 2.57 -12.44
C MET A 361 18.40 2.28 -11.72
N THR A 362 17.38 3.13 -11.91
CA THR A 362 16.06 2.96 -11.27
C THR A 362 15.39 1.63 -11.66
N ILE A 363 15.28 1.35 -12.97
CA ILE A 363 14.70 0.08 -13.43
C ILE A 363 15.58 -1.12 -13.03
N SER A 364 16.91 -0.94 -12.97
CA SER A 364 17.84 -2.00 -12.54
C SER A 364 17.67 -2.37 -11.07
N TYR A 365 17.53 -1.40 -10.17
CA TYR A 365 17.32 -1.68 -8.74
C TYR A 365 16.04 -2.47 -8.52
N LEU A 366 14.94 -2.00 -9.13
CA LEU A 366 13.62 -2.62 -8.98
C LEU A 366 13.61 -4.04 -9.55
N SER A 367 14.12 -4.22 -10.77
CA SER A 367 14.23 -5.56 -11.37
C SER A 367 15.17 -6.49 -10.60
N SER A 368 16.24 -5.98 -10.00
CA SER A 368 17.17 -6.83 -9.23
C SER A 368 16.49 -7.54 -8.06
N PHE A 369 15.53 -6.88 -7.40
CA PHE A 369 14.71 -7.48 -6.33
C PHE A 369 13.56 -8.37 -6.81
N ILE A 370 13.13 -8.23 -8.07
CA ILE A 370 11.91 -8.86 -8.60
C ILE A 370 12.23 -9.99 -9.57
N ASP A 371 12.98 -9.71 -10.64
CA ASP A 371 13.22 -10.63 -11.75
C ASP A 371 14.63 -10.45 -12.34
N ALA A 372 15.46 -11.49 -12.16
CA ALA A 372 16.81 -11.53 -12.71
C ALA A 372 16.84 -11.45 -14.25
N ASN A 373 15.83 -11.98 -14.92
CA ASN A 373 15.76 -12.00 -16.38
C ASN A 373 15.51 -10.60 -16.94
N ARG A 374 14.69 -9.80 -16.25
CA ARG A 374 14.43 -8.40 -16.65
C ARG A 374 15.71 -7.56 -16.64
N VAL A 375 16.64 -7.85 -15.72
CA VAL A 375 17.95 -7.18 -15.69
C VAL A 375 18.77 -7.45 -16.95
N SER A 376 18.65 -8.63 -17.56
CA SER A 376 19.27 -8.92 -18.86
C SER A 376 18.66 -8.05 -19.98
N ASN A 377 17.33 -7.86 -19.99
CA ASN A 377 16.68 -6.96 -20.96
C ASN A 377 17.15 -5.52 -20.80
N ILE A 378 17.29 -5.05 -19.56
CA ILE A 378 17.85 -3.72 -19.27
C ILE A 378 19.27 -3.63 -19.83
N ASN A 379 20.11 -4.63 -19.59
CA ASN A 379 21.50 -4.63 -20.05
C ASN A 379 21.63 -4.46 -21.58
N ASN A 380 20.69 -5.02 -22.34
CA ASN A 380 20.67 -4.96 -23.79
C ASN A 380 20.32 -3.58 -24.35
N ILE A 381 19.59 -2.74 -23.61
CA ILE A 381 19.20 -1.41 -24.06
C ILE A 381 20.21 -0.32 -23.66
N ILE A 382 21.14 -0.61 -22.76
CA ILE A 382 22.12 0.37 -22.23
C ILE A 382 22.87 1.07 -23.36
N SER A 383 23.34 0.34 -24.37
CA SER A 383 24.09 0.91 -25.50
C SER A 383 23.29 1.91 -26.33
N SER A 384 21.96 1.86 -26.27
CA SER A 384 21.07 2.81 -26.96
C SER A 384 20.63 3.98 -26.09
N VAL A 385 20.81 3.89 -24.77
CA VAL A 385 20.37 4.89 -23.79
C VAL A 385 21.54 5.71 -23.25
N ILE A 386 22.68 5.07 -22.97
CA ILE A 386 23.90 5.68 -22.48
C ILE A 386 24.90 5.78 -23.65
N ARG A 387 25.35 7.01 -23.96
CA ARG A 387 26.28 7.29 -25.05
C ARG A 387 27.70 7.52 -24.55
#